data_AF-A0A1K2H584-F1
#
_entry.id   AF-A0A1K2H584-F1
#
_cell.length_a   1.000
_cell.length_b   1.000
_cell.length_c   1.000
_cell.angle_alpha   90.00
_cell.angle_beta   90.00
_cell.angle_gamma   90.00
#
_symmetry.space_group_name_H-M   'P 1'
#
loop_
_entity.id
_entity.type
_entity.pdbx_description
1 polymer ?
#
loop_
_entity_poly.entity_id
_entity_poly.type
_entity_poly.pdbx_seq_one_letter_code
_entity_poly.pdbx_strand_id
1 'polypeptide(L)'
;MLTIPFSEPIAMPNPLSPPGVLDDALLKAMSAHGGMRSYPANTLLINEADHTDAIYILLVGRVKVFGSGDSGREVIYNTLGPGEYFGEMSLDGQPRSASVMTLEPVSCIVVTGAKLRDFLADYPDFAMHLIHKLIGLVRRSTVNIKSLALDDVHSRVVRVLEELAREVDGRLLIREKLTQQDMADRVGASREMVNRVLTYLHNAGYLASEGRHMVVLKPLADSRPQAGEAADAKQERRKAVRPPLNS
;
A
#
# COMPACT_ATOMS: atom_id res chain seq x y z
N MET A 1 -37.18 -26.14 13.75
CA MET A 1 -36.35 -25.32 14.64
C MET A 1 -35.01 -26.02 14.79
N LEU A 2 -33.97 -25.54 14.11
CA LEU A 2 -32.61 -26.06 14.27
C LEU A 2 -31.88 -25.14 15.26
N THR A 3 -31.58 -25.65 16.44
CA THR A 3 -30.82 -24.95 17.47
C THR A 3 -29.34 -25.09 17.14
N ILE A 4 -28.70 -24.02 16.68
CA ILE A 4 -27.24 -23.98 16.50
C ILE A 4 -26.63 -23.83 17.90
N PRO A 5 -25.77 -24.74 18.36
CA PRO A 5 -25.13 -24.59 19.66
C PRO A 5 -24.19 -23.37 19.61
N PHE A 6 -24.29 -22.49 20.61
CA PHE A 6 -23.29 -21.45 20.85
C PHE A 6 -21.97 -22.14 21.15
N SER A 7 -21.07 -22.20 20.17
CA SER A 7 -19.67 -22.54 20.37
C SER A 7 -19.01 -21.49 21.28
N GLU A 8 -17.96 -21.91 21.99
CA GLU A 8 -17.17 -21.09 22.92
C GLU A 8 -16.87 -19.68 22.36
N PRO A 9 -16.73 -18.66 23.23
CA PRO A 9 -16.40 -17.32 22.78
C PRO A 9 -15.12 -17.35 21.94
N ILE A 10 -15.26 -17.00 20.65
CA ILE A 10 -14.15 -16.81 19.72
C ILE A 10 -13.15 -15.89 20.42
N ALA A 11 -11.94 -16.40 20.68
CA ALA A 11 -10.88 -15.62 21.28
C ALA A 11 -10.63 -14.43 20.35
N MET A 12 -10.94 -13.21 20.82
CA MET A 12 -10.70 -12.02 20.02
C MET A 12 -9.19 -11.96 19.74
N PRO A 13 -8.76 -11.81 18.46
CA PRO A 13 -7.34 -11.69 18.17
C PRO A 13 -6.74 -10.53 18.97
N ASN A 14 -5.53 -10.75 19.48
CA ASN A 14 -4.79 -9.80 20.31
C ASN A 14 -4.83 -8.38 19.66
N PRO A 15 -5.38 -7.35 20.33
CA PRO A 15 -5.59 -6.03 19.74
C PRO A 15 -4.30 -5.25 19.44
N LEU A 16 -3.13 -5.85 19.66
CA LEU A 16 -1.83 -5.20 19.54
C LEU A 16 -1.13 -5.40 18.18
N SER A 17 -1.62 -6.31 17.31
CA SER A 17 -1.04 -6.48 15.98
C SER A 17 -1.69 -5.51 14.98
N PRO A 18 -0.90 -4.77 14.16
CA PRO A 18 -1.45 -3.91 13.11
C PRO A 18 -2.35 -4.72 12.16
N PRO A 19 -3.45 -4.14 11.64
CA PRO A 19 -4.33 -4.84 10.70
C PRO A 19 -3.55 -5.37 9.49
N GLY A 20 -3.53 -6.70 9.32
CA GLY A 20 -2.82 -7.38 8.24
C GLY A 20 -1.45 -7.97 8.60
N VAL A 21 -0.96 -7.77 9.83
CA VAL A 21 0.24 -8.43 10.36
C VAL A 21 -0.16 -9.67 11.17
N LEU A 22 0.30 -10.84 10.75
CA LEU A 22 0.04 -12.09 11.46
C LEU A 22 0.81 -12.10 12.79
N ASP A 23 0.16 -12.57 13.85
CA ASP A 23 0.87 -12.91 15.08
C ASP A 23 1.69 -14.21 14.90
N ASP A 24 2.60 -14.46 15.84
CA ASP A 24 3.53 -15.59 15.76
C ASP A 24 2.82 -16.95 15.72
N ALA A 25 1.67 -17.07 16.38
CA ALA A 25 0.90 -18.31 16.43
C ALA A 25 0.26 -18.61 15.07
N LEU A 26 -0.44 -17.63 14.49
CA LEU A 26 -1.04 -17.70 13.16
C LEU A 26 0.02 -17.88 12.08
N LEU A 27 1.12 -17.14 12.16
CA LEU A 27 2.23 -17.27 11.21
C LEU A 27 2.80 -18.70 11.22
N LYS A 28 3.03 -19.26 12.41
CA LYS A 28 3.51 -20.64 12.56
C LYS A 28 2.49 -21.65 12.04
N ALA A 29 1.21 -21.49 12.34
CA ALA A 29 0.15 -22.38 11.87
C ALA A 29 0.03 -22.36 10.34
N MET A 30 0.03 -21.17 9.73
CA MET A 30 0.01 -21.03 8.26
C MET A 30 1.29 -21.55 7.60
N SER A 31 2.44 -21.41 8.25
CA SER A 31 3.72 -21.86 7.70
C SER A 31 3.75 -23.35 7.39
N ALA A 32 3.03 -24.17 8.16
CA ALA A 32 2.91 -25.61 7.95
C ALA A 32 2.15 -25.98 6.66
N HIS A 33 1.36 -25.05 6.11
CA HIS A 33 0.53 -25.28 4.94
C HIS A 33 1.20 -24.81 3.63
N GLY A 34 2.31 -24.07 3.71
CA GLY A 34 2.97 -23.49 2.55
C GLY A 34 4.39 -24.02 2.30
N GLY A 35 4.95 -23.58 1.17
CA GLY A 35 6.37 -23.77 0.85
C GLY A 35 7.12 -22.45 0.96
N MET A 36 8.30 -22.46 1.59
CA MET A 36 9.17 -21.29 1.60
C MET A 36 9.76 -21.04 0.21
N ARG A 37 9.74 -19.78 -0.22
CA ARG A 37 10.33 -19.33 -1.48
C ARG A 37 11.08 -18.02 -1.27
N SER A 38 12.14 -17.83 -2.04
CA SER A 38 12.92 -16.60 -2.06
C SER A 38 12.99 -16.03 -3.46
N TYR A 39 12.95 -14.70 -3.54
CA TYR A 39 12.89 -13.94 -4.79
C TYR A 39 13.87 -12.76 -4.73
N PRO A 40 14.62 -12.46 -5.80
CA PRO A 40 15.44 -11.26 -5.86
C PRO A 40 14.58 -9.99 -5.93
N ALA A 41 15.20 -8.83 -5.77
CA ALA A 41 14.54 -7.54 -5.98
C ALA A 41 14.01 -7.39 -7.42
N ASN A 42 12.96 -6.59 -7.61
CA ASN A 42 12.30 -6.33 -8.90
C ASN A 42 11.69 -7.55 -9.58
N THR A 43 11.29 -8.56 -8.80
CA THR A 43 10.59 -9.75 -9.29
C THR A 43 9.09 -9.53 -9.25
N LEU A 44 8.39 -9.73 -10.36
CA LEU A 44 6.92 -9.74 -10.42
C LEU A 44 6.41 -11.08 -9.86
N LEU A 45 5.71 -11.03 -8.73
CA LEU A 45 5.17 -12.20 -8.03
C LEU A 45 3.73 -12.52 -8.44
N ILE A 46 2.96 -11.47 -8.69
CA ILE A 46 1.58 -11.53 -9.15
C ILE A 46 1.45 -10.51 -10.28
N ASN A 47 0.82 -10.92 -11.38
CA ASN A 47 0.38 -10.03 -12.43
C ASN A 47 -1.13 -9.82 -12.31
N GLU A 48 -1.57 -8.58 -12.50
CA GLU A 48 -2.99 -8.21 -12.51
C GLU A 48 -3.74 -8.99 -13.61
N ALA A 49 -5.01 -9.33 -13.34
CA ALA A 49 -5.89 -10.13 -14.21
C ALA A 49 -5.49 -11.59 -14.46
N ASP A 50 -4.34 -12.05 -13.95
CA ASP A 50 -3.98 -13.46 -14.01
C ASP A 50 -4.96 -14.31 -13.20
N HIS A 51 -5.18 -15.55 -13.66
CA HIS A 51 -5.98 -16.54 -12.96
C HIS A 51 -5.07 -17.47 -12.15
N THR A 52 -4.53 -16.95 -11.04
CA THR A 52 -3.70 -17.72 -10.11
C THR A 52 -4.30 -17.68 -8.71
N ASP A 53 -4.19 -18.78 -7.97
CA ASP A 53 -4.81 -18.94 -6.64
C ASP A 53 -3.76 -19.31 -5.58
N ALA A 54 -3.13 -18.28 -5.01
CA ALA A 54 -2.16 -18.44 -3.93
C ALA A 54 -2.05 -17.16 -3.11
N ILE A 55 -1.75 -17.32 -1.82
CA ILE A 55 -1.40 -16.25 -0.89
C ILE A 55 0.09 -16.34 -0.55
N TYR A 56 0.69 -15.18 -0.30
CA TYR A 56 2.10 -15.04 0.00
C TYR A 56 2.25 -14.33 1.34
N ILE A 57 2.97 -14.95 2.28
CA ILE A 57 3.22 -14.41 3.62
C ILE A 57 4.68 -13.96 3.68
N LEU A 58 4.91 -12.67 3.90
CA LEU A 58 6.26 -12.10 3.89
C LEU A 58 6.97 -12.40 5.21
N LEU A 59 8.15 -13.01 5.12
CA LEU A 59 9.04 -13.24 6.25
C LEU A 59 10.15 -12.20 6.29
N VAL A 60 10.69 -11.86 5.12
CA VAL A 60 11.77 -10.90 4.93
C VAL A 60 11.53 -10.11 3.66
N GLY A 61 11.94 -8.83 3.67
CA GLY A 61 11.89 -7.93 2.53
C GLY A 61 10.57 -7.18 2.41
N ARG A 62 10.40 -6.47 1.29
CA ARG A 62 9.22 -5.66 1.00
C ARG A 62 8.74 -5.84 -0.43
N VAL A 63 7.45 -5.65 -0.64
CA VAL A 63 6.80 -5.65 -1.96
C VAL A 63 5.94 -4.42 -2.14
N LYS A 64 5.81 -3.94 -3.38
CA LYS A 64 4.78 -2.97 -3.77
C LYS A 64 3.59 -3.71 -4.38
N VAL A 65 2.38 -3.26 -4.05
CA VAL A 65 1.12 -3.66 -4.69
C VAL A 65 0.68 -2.50 -5.57
N PHE A 66 0.48 -2.74 -6.85
CA PHE A 66 0.20 -1.70 -7.83
C PHE A 66 -0.73 -2.20 -8.94
N GLY A 67 -1.37 -1.27 -9.64
CA GLY A 67 -2.04 -1.55 -10.90
C GLY A 67 -1.52 -0.63 -11.99
N SER A 68 -1.75 -1.01 -13.23
CA SER A 68 -1.25 -0.30 -14.42
C SER A 68 -2.40 0.22 -15.27
N GLY A 69 -2.35 1.50 -15.66
CA GLY A 69 -3.26 2.05 -16.66
C GLY A 69 -2.79 1.77 -18.09
N ASP A 70 -3.67 1.97 -19.07
CA ASP A 70 -3.41 1.72 -20.50
C ASP A 70 -2.19 2.47 -21.07
N SER A 71 -1.78 3.56 -20.42
CA SER A 71 -0.59 4.34 -20.79
C SER A 71 0.73 3.79 -20.22
N GLY A 72 0.70 2.63 -19.55
CA GLY A 72 1.85 2.03 -18.85
C GLY A 72 2.20 2.72 -17.53
N ARG A 73 1.36 3.65 -17.07
CA ARG A 73 1.56 4.34 -15.80
C ARG A 73 1.04 3.50 -14.65
N GLU A 74 1.88 3.32 -13.64
CA GLU A 74 1.56 2.56 -12.44
C GLU A 74 0.91 3.45 -11.37
N VAL A 75 0.01 2.86 -10.59
CA VAL A 75 -0.50 3.44 -9.34
C VAL A 75 -0.21 2.45 -8.23
N ILE A 76 0.59 2.87 -7.25
CA ILE A 76 0.93 2.03 -6.09
C ILE A 76 -0.19 2.16 -5.06
N TYR A 77 -0.85 1.05 -4.76
CA TYR A 77 -1.93 0.98 -3.78
C TYR A 77 -1.40 0.81 -2.36
N ASN A 78 -0.35 0.00 -2.19
CA ASN A 78 0.22 -0.31 -0.89
C ASN A 78 1.67 -0.81 -0.98
N THR A 79 2.39 -0.78 0.14
CA THR A 79 3.67 -1.47 0.33
C THR A 79 3.54 -2.38 1.53
N LEU A 80 4.00 -3.61 1.40
CA LEU A 80 3.88 -4.63 2.44
C LEU A 80 5.28 -5.11 2.86
N GLY A 81 5.44 -5.40 4.15
CA GLY A 81 6.66 -5.88 4.77
C GLY A 81 6.49 -7.18 5.57
N PRO A 82 7.50 -7.54 6.39
CA PRO A 82 7.49 -8.76 7.19
C PRO A 82 6.27 -8.88 8.10
N GLY A 83 5.69 -10.08 8.18
CA GLY A 83 4.49 -10.39 8.93
C GLY A 83 3.18 -10.10 8.18
N GLU A 84 3.24 -9.31 7.10
CA GLU A 84 2.09 -9.07 6.22
C GLU A 84 1.98 -10.12 5.12
N TYR A 85 0.80 -10.21 4.50
CA TYR A 85 0.54 -11.11 3.39
C TYR A 85 -0.21 -10.45 2.24
N PHE A 86 -0.22 -11.08 1.06
CA PHE A 86 -0.96 -10.61 -0.11
C PHE A 86 -1.44 -11.76 -1.00
N GLY A 87 -2.35 -11.45 -1.92
CA GLY A 87 -2.97 -12.42 -2.83
C GLY A 87 -4.29 -13.00 -2.32
N GLU A 88 -4.77 -12.54 -1.16
CA GLU A 88 -6.04 -12.96 -0.57
C GLU A 88 -7.26 -12.59 -1.40
N MET A 89 -7.16 -11.57 -2.25
CA MET A 89 -8.29 -11.08 -3.04
C MET A 89 -8.77 -12.10 -4.09
N SER A 90 -7.94 -13.08 -4.49
CA SER A 90 -8.37 -14.14 -5.43
C SER A 90 -9.18 -15.26 -4.76
N LEU A 91 -9.41 -15.19 -3.44
CA LEU A 91 -10.14 -16.22 -2.70
C LEU A 91 -11.60 -16.36 -3.10
N ASP A 92 -12.19 -15.30 -3.67
CA ASP A 92 -13.54 -15.29 -4.24
C ASP A 92 -13.60 -15.95 -5.64
N GLY A 93 -12.47 -16.47 -6.13
CA GLY A 93 -12.33 -17.08 -7.44
C GLY A 93 -12.22 -16.08 -8.60
N GLN A 94 -12.13 -14.77 -8.32
CA GLN A 94 -11.91 -13.77 -9.34
C GLN A 94 -10.43 -13.65 -9.73
N PRO A 95 -10.12 -13.08 -10.90
CA PRO A 95 -8.76 -12.79 -11.32
C PRO A 95 -8.02 -11.90 -10.31
N ARG A 96 -6.69 -11.90 -10.37
CA ARG A 96 -5.84 -11.05 -9.53
C ARG A 96 -6.24 -9.57 -9.68
N SER A 97 -6.54 -8.92 -8.57
CA SER A 97 -7.00 -7.53 -8.52
C SER A 97 -5.90 -6.48 -8.67
N ALA A 98 -4.63 -6.90 -8.55
CA ALA A 98 -3.47 -6.03 -8.63
C ALA A 98 -2.22 -6.85 -8.95
N SER A 99 -1.19 -6.16 -9.45
CA SER A 99 0.16 -6.68 -9.58
C SER A 99 0.94 -6.53 -8.28
N VAL A 100 1.90 -7.41 -8.03
CA VAL A 100 2.79 -7.38 -6.86
C VAL A 100 4.23 -7.61 -7.27
N MET A 101 5.12 -6.69 -6.90
CA MET A 101 6.56 -6.76 -7.25
C MET A 101 7.43 -6.57 -6.01
N THR A 102 8.53 -7.33 -5.92
CA THR A 102 9.53 -7.17 -4.85
C THR A 102 10.30 -5.87 -5.01
N LEU A 103 10.47 -5.11 -3.91
CA LEU A 103 11.27 -3.89 -3.86
C LEU A 103 12.73 -4.18 -3.46
N GLU A 104 12.94 -5.30 -2.78
CA GLU A 104 14.21 -5.80 -2.28
C GLU A 104 14.17 -7.34 -2.28
N PRO A 105 15.28 -8.05 -1.99
CA PRO A 105 15.23 -9.50 -1.84
C PRO A 105 14.19 -9.91 -0.80
N VAL A 106 13.28 -10.81 -1.19
CA VAL A 106 12.14 -11.25 -0.37
C VAL A 106 12.26 -12.75 -0.09
N SER A 107 11.90 -13.14 1.13
CA SER A 107 11.57 -14.53 1.46
C SER A 107 10.15 -14.59 2.00
N CYS A 108 9.37 -15.52 1.48
CA CYS A 108 7.96 -15.66 1.82
C CYS A 108 7.51 -17.11 1.85
N ILE A 109 6.36 -17.35 2.46
CA ILE A 109 5.67 -18.63 2.42
C ILE A 109 4.55 -18.53 1.39
N VAL A 110 4.50 -19.47 0.45
CA VAL A 110 3.44 -19.56 -0.55
C VAL A 110 2.47 -20.65 -0.17
N VAL A 111 1.21 -20.28 0.04
CA VAL A 111 0.10 -21.20 0.36
C VAL A 111 -0.89 -21.15 -0.79
N THR A 112 -1.27 -22.30 -1.33
CA THR A 112 -2.29 -22.36 -2.40
C THR A 112 -3.65 -21.97 -1.83
N GLY A 113 -4.54 -21.40 -2.65
CA GLY A 113 -5.87 -21.02 -2.16
C GLY A 113 -6.68 -22.21 -1.64
N ALA A 114 -6.47 -23.42 -2.19
CA ALA A 114 -7.07 -24.65 -1.65
C ALA A 114 -6.67 -24.89 -0.18
N LYS A 115 -5.36 -24.87 0.11
CA LYS A 115 -4.87 -25.03 1.48
C LYS A 115 -5.26 -23.88 2.39
N LEU A 116 -5.43 -22.67 1.85
CA LEU A 116 -5.91 -21.53 2.61
C LEU A 116 -7.39 -21.69 3.01
N ARG A 117 -8.22 -22.26 2.11
CA ARG A 117 -9.62 -22.59 2.41
C ARG A 117 -9.72 -23.66 3.49
N ASP A 118 -8.88 -24.69 3.43
CA ASP A 118 -8.79 -25.71 4.48
C ASP A 118 -8.36 -25.06 5.82
N PHE A 119 -7.33 -24.21 5.79
CA PHE A 119 -6.86 -23.48 6.96
C PHE A 119 -7.94 -22.56 7.57
N LEU A 120 -8.75 -21.88 6.76
CA LEU A 120 -9.85 -21.04 7.24
C LEU A 120 -10.93 -21.84 7.97
N ALA A 121 -11.15 -23.11 7.61
CA ALA A 121 -12.09 -23.98 8.30
C ALA A 121 -11.57 -24.41 9.69
N ASP A 122 -10.27 -24.65 9.80
CA ASP A 122 -9.62 -25.11 11.02
C ASP A 122 -9.25 -23.97 11.99
N TYR A 123 -9.08 -22.74 11.49
CA TYR A 123 -8.62 -21.58 12.27
C TYR A 123 -9.53 -20.35 12.09
N PRO A 124 -10.69 -20.28 12.80
CA PRO A 124 -11.63 -19.16 12.71
C PRO A 124 -11.03 -17.78 13.04
N ASP A 125 -10.03 -17.74 13.91
CA ASP A 125 -9.34 -16.50 14.27
C ASP A 125 -8.61 -15.87 13.08
N PHE A 126 -8.13 -16.70 12.14
CA PHE A 126 -7.55 -16.22 10.89
C PHE A 126 -8.62 -15.59 9.98
N ALA A 127 -9.84 -16.15 9.94
CA ALA A 127 -10.94 -15.56 9.19
C ALA A 127 -11.29 -14.16 9.73
N MET A 128 -11.35 -14.01 11.05
CA MET A 128 -11.54 -12.70 11.68
C MET A 128 -10.38 -11.73 11.41
N HIS A 129 -9.13 -12.23 11.44
CA HIS A 129 -7.96 -11.45 11.05
C HIS A 129 -8.07 -10.94 9.61
N LEU A 130 -8.44 -11.82 8.67
CA LEU A 130 -8.64 -11.49 7.26
C LEU A 130 -9.74 -10.44 7.09
N ILE A 131 -10.87 -10.57 7.79
CA ILE A 131 -11.95 -9.58 7.79
C ILE A 131 -11.45 -8.22 8.26
N HIS A 132 -10.71 -8.15 9.37
CA HIS A 132 -10.14 -6.89 9.86
C HIS A 132 -9.17 -6.26 8.87
N LYS A 133 -8.33 -7.07 8.22
CA LYS A 133 -7.43 -6.61 7.16
C LYS A 133 -8.21 -6.01 5.99
N LEU A 134 -9.25 -6.70 5.51
CA LEU A 134 -10.09 -6.23 4.39
C LEU A 134 -10.86 -4.95 4.75
N ILE A 135 -11.38 -4.84 5.97
CA ILE A 135 -12.00 -3.59 6.46
C ILE A 135 -10.97 -2.45 6.44
N GLY A 136 -9.75 -2.70 6.90
CA GLY A 136 -8.65 -1.73 6.84
C GLY A 136 -8.33 -1.30 5.42
N LEU A 137 -8.28 -2.25 4.49
CA LEU A 137 -8.09 -1.99 3.05
C LEU A 137 -9.21 -1.09 2.50
N VAL A 138 -10.48 -1.43 2.73
CA VAL A 138 -11.63 -0.64 2.25
C VAL A 138 -11.62 0.79 2.80
N ARG A 139 -11.32 0.96 4.10
CA ARG A 139 -11.20 2.29 4.72
C ARG A 139 -10.10 3.12 4.07
N ARG A 140 -8.90 2.56 3.87
CA ARG A 140 -7.78 3.24 3.19
C ARG A 140 -8.14 3.59 1.75
N SER A 141 -8.73 2.66 0.99
CA SER A 141 -9.17 2.91 -0.38
C SER A 141 -10.20 4.04 -0.47
N THR A 142 -11.13 4.11 0.48
CA THR A 142 -12.14 5.20 0.52
C THR A 142 -11.49 6.56 0.79
N VAL A 143 -10.50 6.62 1.69
CA VAL A 143 -9.71 7.84 1.93
C VAL A 143 -8.93 8.25 0.67
N ASN A 144 -8.31 7.28 -0.01
CA ASN A 144 -7.56 7.53 -1.25
C ASN A 144 -8.46 8.03 -2.38
N ILE A 145 -9.64 7.45 -2.56
CA ILE A 145 -10.63 7.92 -3.55
C ILE A 145 -11.04 9.37 -3.25
N LYS A 146 -11.38 9.67 -1.98
CA LYS A 146 -11.71 11.04 -1.57
C LYS A 146 -10.57 12.00 -1.88
N SER A 147 -9.34 11.58 -1.66
CA SER A 147 -8.16 12.39 -1.91
C SER A 147 -7.91 12.67 -3.39
N LEU A 148 -8.05 11.67 -4.24
CA LEU A 148 -7.92 11.83 -5.68
C LEU A 148 -9.00 12.76 -6.24
N ALA A 149 -10.20 12.73 -5.67
CA ALA A 149 -11.32 13.55 -6.11
C ALA A 149 -11.26 15.01 -5.61
N LEU A 150 -10.80 15.23 -4.37
CA LEU A 150 -10.94 16.53 -3.68
C LEU A 150 -9.63 17.28 -3.46
N ASP A 151 -8.51 16.58 -3.34
CA ASP A 151 -7.23 17.20 -2.99
C ASP A 151 -6.46 17.62 -4.24
N ASP A 152 -5.59 18.63 -4.10
CA ASP A 152 -4.57 18.93 -5.10
C ASP A 152 -3.34 18.01 -4.92
N VAL A 153 -2.45 18.01 -5.92
CA VAL A 153 -1.22 17.20 -5.89
C VAL A 153 -0.36 17.53 -4.68
N HIS A 154 -0.31 18.81 -4.29
CA HIS A 154 0.44 19.26 -3.12
C HIS A 154 -0.02 18.56 -1.84
N SER A 155 -1.33 18.62 -1.55
CA SER A 155 -1.92 18.01 -0.36
C SER A 155 -1.74 16.48 -0.34
N ARG A 156 -1.77 15.82 -1.51
CA ARG A 156 -1.48 14.38 -1.62
C ARG A 156 -0.03 14.04 -1.33
N VAL A 157 0.91 14.83 -1.86
CA VAL A 157 2.36 14.65 -1.57
C VAL A 157 2.64 14.85 -0.09
N VAL A 158 2.11 15.91 0.52
CA VAL A 158 2.24 16.18 1.96
C VAL A 158 1.76 14.99 2.79
N ARG A 159 0.58 14.44 2.48
CA ARG A 159 0.05 13.28 3.21
C ARG A 159 0.99 12.06 3.12
N VAL A 160 1.49 11.73 1.92
CA VAL A 160 2.42 10.60 1.76
C VAL A 160 3.69 10.82 2.58
N LEU A 161 4.23 12.03 2.60
CA LEU A 161 5.41 12.37 3.40
C LEU A 161 5.13 12.20 4.91
N GLU A 162 3.96 12.64 5.39
CA GLU A 162 3.54 12.47 6.78
C GLU A 162 3.34 11.00 7.15
N GLU A 163 2.72 10.21 6.27
CA GLU A 163 2.51 8.76 6.46
C GLU A 163 3.83 7.97 6.56
N LEU A 164 4.85 8.40 5.81
CA LEU A 164 6.18 7.76 5.79
C LEU A 164 7.13 8.30 6.87
N ALA A 165 6.84 9.47 7.44
CA ALA A 165 7.65 10.04 8.49
C ALA A 165 7.57 9.18 9.75
N ARG A 166 8.72 8.93 10.37
CA ARG A 166 8.85 8.23 11.65
C ARG A 166 9.71 9.07 12.57
N GLU A 167 9.31 9.14 13.83
CA GLU A 167 10.10 9.80 14.86
C GLU A 167 11.31 8.94 15.23
N VAL A 168 12.49 9.54 15.21
CA VAL A 168 13.77 8.93 15.57
C VAL A 168 14.60 10.01 16.24
N ASP A 169 15.04 9.76 17.48
CA ASP A 169 15.87 10.70 18.25
C ASP A 169 15.27 12.13 18.31
N GLY A 170 13.93 12.23 18.44
CA GLY A 170 13.20 13.50 18.48
C GLY A 170 13.08 14.23 17.15
N ARG A 171 13.42 13.57 16.03
CA ARG A 171 13.33 14.12 14.67
C ARG A 171 12.40 13.27 13.82
N LEU A 172 11.63 13.91 12.94
CA LEU A 172 10.80 13.21 11.96
C LEU A 172 11.61 12.90 10.70
N LEU A 173 11.92 11.63 10.47
CA LEU A 173 12.68 11.15 9.32
C LEU A 173 11.84 10.30 8.39
N ILE A 174 12.02 10.52 7.10
CA ILE A 174 11.53 9.66 6.03
C ILE A 174 12.72 8.83 5.57
N ARG A 175 12.78 7.57 6.03
CA ARG A 175 13.93 6.69 5.81
C ARG A 175 13.92 5.92 4.51
N GLU A 176 12.76 5.82 3.87
CA GLU A 176 12.61 5.11 2.61
C GLU A 176 13.29 5.88 1.48
N LYS A 177 14.02 5.15 0.61
CA LYS A 177 14.46 5.69 -0.68
C LYS A 177 13.25 5.79 -1.60
N LEU A 178 12.35 6.71 -1.32
CA LEU A 178 11.23 6.95 -2.20
C LEU A 178 11.74 7.77 -3.37
N THR A 179 11.79 7.17 -4.56
CA THR A 179 12.11 7.94 -5.75
C THR A 179 10.97 8.89 -6.05
N GLN A 180 11.25 9.97 -6.78
CA GLN A 180 10.19 10.87 -7.25
C GLN A 180 9.15 10.14 -8.10
N GLN A 181 9.56 9.07 -8.80
CA GLN A 181 8.65 8.22 -9.56
C GLN A 181 7.74 7.41 -8.62
N ASP A 182 8.30 6.76 -7.58
CA ASP A 182 7.47 6.03 -6.61
C ASP A 182 6.44 6.94 -5.94
N MET A 183 6.82 8.18 -5.63
CA MET A 183 5.89 9.16 -5.08
C MET A 183 4.83 9.56 -6.10
N ALA A 184 5.21 9.80 -7.36
CA ALA A 184 4.30 10.10 -8.46
C ALA A 184 3.25 8.99 -8.66
N ASP A 185 3.68 7.74 -8.58
CA ASP A 185 2.83 6.56 -8.70
C ASP A 185 1.90 6.40 -7.48
N ARG A 186 2.35 6.77 -6.28
CA ARG A 186 1.49 6.80 -5.06
C ARG A 186 0.44 7.92 -5.09
N VAL A 187 0.82 9.13 -5.50
CA VAL A 187 -0.09 10.30 -5.47
C VAL A 187 -0.94 10.45 -6.73
N GLY A 188 -0.72 9.61 -7.74
CA GLY A 188 -1.38 9.70 -9.04
C GLY A 188 -1.04 11.00 -9.78
N ALA A 189 0.14 11.59 -9.60
CA ALA A 189 0.59 12.81 -10.29
C ALA A 189 1.83 12.57 -11.17
N SER A 190 2.16 13.48 -12.10
CA SER A 190 3.39 13.31 -12.90
C SER A 190 4.62 13.50 -12.03
N ARG A 191 5.76 12.90 -12.44
CA ARG A 191 7.04 13.07 -11.75
C ARG A 191 7.44 14.54 -11.65
N GLU A 192 7.16 15.33 -12.69
CA GLU A 192 7.43 16.77 -12.72
C GLU A 192 6.60 17.53 -11.70
N MET A 193 5.30 17.19 -11.55
CA MET A 193 4.44 17.78 -10.53
C MET A 193 4.94 17.47 -9.12
N VAL A 194 5.30 16.22 -8.87
CA VAL A 194 5.87 15.81 -7.58
C VAL A 194 7.17 16.54 -7.29
N ASN A 195 8.07 16.61 -8.27
CA ASN A 195 9.34 17.32 -8.12
C ASN A 195 9.13 18.82 -7.80
N ARG A 196 8.15 19.47 -8.44
CA ARG A 196 7.77 20.87 -8.12
C ARG A 196 7.37 21.02 -6.65
N VAL A 197 6.50 20.14 -6.15
CA VAL A 197 6.07 20.17 -4.74
C VAL A 197 7.24 19.94 -3.79
N LEU A 198 8.06 18.91 -4.03
CA LEU A 198 9.22 18.61 -3.19
C LEU A 198 10.23 19.75 -3.16
N THR A 199 10.50 20.37 -4.32
CA THR A 199 11.38 21.53 -4.43
C THR A 199 10.84 22.71 -3.63
N TYR A 200 9.54 22.98 -3.73
CA TYR A 200 8.88 24.01 -2.93
C TYR A 200 9.04 23.75 -1.43
N LEU A 201 8.71 22.54 -0.96
CA LEU A 201 8.80 22.18 0.46
C LEU A 201 10.24 22.30 0.99
N HIS A 202 11.23 21.95 0.18
CA HIS A 202 12.63 22.13 0.53
C HIS A 202 13.00 23.61 0.63
N ASN A 203 12.65 24.42 -0.38
CA ASN A 203 12.99 25.84 -0.42
C ASN A 203 12.28 26.67 0.65
N ALA A 204 11.05 26.30 1.00
CA ALA A 204 10.29 26.90 2.10
C ALA A 204 10.73 26.40 3.50
N GLY A 205 11.70 25.48 3.55
CA GLY A 205 12.31 24.97 4.79
C GLY A 205 11.39 24.04 5.59
N TYR A 206 10.45 23.36 4.93
CA TYR A 206 9.66 22.28 5.53
C TYR A 206 10.41 20.94 5.50
N LEU A 207 11.27 20.75 4.50
CA LEU A 207 12.07 19.55 4.31
C LEU A 207 13.56 19.89 4.17
N ALA A 208 14.42 19.02 4.69
CA ALA A 208 15.85 19.00 4.41
C ALA A 208 16.31 17.61 3.96
N SER A 209 17.37 17.57 3.15
CA SER A 209 17.98 16.31 2.71
C SER A 209 19.21 16.00 3.55
N GLU A 210 19.23 14.83 4.20
CA GLU A 210 20.37 14.32 4.98
C GLU A 210 20.82 12.96 4.44
N GLY A 211 21.75 13.02 3.48
CA GLY A 211 22.27 11.84 2.80
C GLY A 211 21.17 11.12 2.00
N ARG A 212 20.73 9.96 2.50
CA ARG A 212 19.66 9.16 1.86
C ARG A 212 18.28 9.35 2.50
N HIS A 213 18.17 10.21 3.50
CA HIS A 213 16.96 10.43 4.27
C HIS A 213 16.46 11.86 4.06
N MET A 214 15.15 12.04 4.15
CA MET A 214 14.56 13.37 4.24
C MET A 214 14.16 13.64 5.69
N VAL A 215 14.40 14.86 6.14
CA VAL A 215 14.05 15.32 7.48
C VAL A 215 12.92 16.33 7.37
N VAL A 216 11.85 16.11 8.13
CA VAL A 216 10.75 17.06 8.28
C VAL A 216 11.14 18.08 9.35
N LEU A 217 11.29 19.34 8.96
CA LEU A 217 11.76 20.43 9.82
C LEU A 217 10.61 21.22 10.48
N LYS A 218 9.43 21.22 9.85
CA LYS A 218 8.22 21.93 10.29
C LYS A 218 6.99 21.09 9.97
N PRO A 219 5.84 21.32 10.65
CA PRO A 219 4.59 20.65 10.31
C PRO A 219 4.24 20.80 8.82
N LEU A 220 4.13 19.68 8.09
CA LEU A 220 3.86 19.72 6.65
C LEU A 220 2.43 20.18 6.35
N ALA A 221 1.49 20.02 7.29
CA ALA A 221 0.13 20.57 7.19
C ALA A 221 0.09 22.09 6.90
N ASP A 222 1.10 22.85 7.34
CA ASP A 222 1.16 24.31 7.18
C ASP A 222 1.79 24.74 5.84
N SER A 223 2.26 23.78 5.04
CA SER A 223 3.06 24.04 3.83
C SER A 223 2.27 24.48 2.60
N ARG A 224 1.01 24.92 2.73
CA ARG A 224 0.24 25.31 1.55
C ARG A 224 0.84 26.55 0.87
N PRO A 225 1.13 26.50 -0.45
CA PRO A 225 1.56 27.68 -1.18
C PRO A 225 0.45 28.72 -1.22
N GLN A 226 0.81 29.99 -1.02
CA GLN A 226 -0.15 31.09 -1.14
C GLN A 226 -0.61 31.23 -2.60
N ALA A 227 -1.84 31.72 -2.81
CA ALA A 227 -2.60 31.65 -4.07
C ALA A 227 -1.92 32.22 -5.34
N GLY A 228 -0.78 32.91 -5.22
CA GLY A 228 0.02 33.40 -6.35
C GLY A 228 0.77 32.31 -7.14
N GLU A 229 1.06 31.15 -6.55
CA GLU A 229 1.79 30.04 -7.21
C GLU A 229 0.84 28.97 -7.80
N ALA A 230 -0.47 29.04 -7.49
CA ALA A 230 -1.50 28.08 -7.93
C ALA A 230 -1.98 28.26 -9.38
N ALA A 231 -1.51 29.29 -10.08
CA ALA A 231 -1.94 29.61 -11.44
C ALA A 231 -1.58 28.51 -12.47
N ASP A 232 -0.48 27.78 -12.24
CA ASP A 232 -0.06 26.67 -13.11
C ASP A 232 -0.98 25.44 -13.02
N ALA A 233 -1.63 25.20 -11.88
CA ALA A 233 -2.52 24.06 -11.68
C ALA A 233 -3.88 24.21 -12.42
N LYS A 234 -4.34 25.46 -12.65
CA LYS A 234 -5.53 25.74 -13.46
C LYS A 234 -5.30 25.50 -14.96
N GLN A 235 -4.06 25.63 -15.43
CA GLN A 235 -3.66 25.38 -16.82
C GLN A 235 -3.75 23.88 -17.18
N GLU A 236 -3.45 22.99 -16.23
CA GLU A 236 -3.43 21.53 -16.45
C GLU A 236 -4.83 20.88 -16.40
N ARG A 237 -5.76 21.37 -15.56
CA ARG A 237 -7.18 20.95 -15.60
C ARG A 237 -7.82 21.16 -16.97
N ARG A 238 -7.36 22.15 -17.74
CA ARG A 238 -7.82 22.41 -19.13
C ARG A 238 -7.24 21.45 -20.17
N LYS A 239 -6.10 20.80 -19.91
CA LYS A 239 -5.47 19.84 -20.85
C LYS A 239 -5.99 18.41 -20.68
N ALA A 240 -6.44 18.03 -19.49
CA ALA A 240 -6.97 16.69 -19.21
C ALA A 240 -8.43 16.46 -19.66
N VAL A 241 -9.13 17.51 -20.12
CA VAL A 241 -10.54 17.45 -20.58
C VAL A 241 -10.62 17.81 -22.08
N ARG A 242 -9.86 17.09 -22.91
CA ARG A 242 -10.18 17.01 -24.35
C ARG A 242 -10.45 15.55 -24.69
N PRO A 243 -11.69 15.19 -25.08
CA PRO A 243 -11.91 13.88 -25.67
C PRO A 243 -11.10 13.78 -26.98
N PRO A 244 -10.61 12.58 -27.35
CA PRO A 244 -9.97 12.39 -28.65
C PRO A 244 -10.98 12.76 -29.74
N LEU A 245 -10.56 13.64 -30.65
CA LEU A 245 -11.26 13.88 -31.90
C LEU A 245 -11.15 12.59 -32.74
N ASN A 246 -12.28 11.93 -32.99
CA ASN A 246 -12.35 10.83 -33.93
C ASN A 246 -12.04 11.33 -35.34
N SER A 247 -11.10 10.67 -36.01
CA SER A 247 -10.96 10.60 -37.47
C SER A 247 -10.68 9.16 -37.86
#